data_AF-A0A350XGH0-F1
#
_entry.id   AF-A0A350XGH0-F1
#
_cell.length_a   1.000
_cell.length_b   1.000
_cell.length_c   1.000
_cell.angle_alpha   90.00
_cell.angle_beta   90.00
_cell.angle_gamma   90.00
#
_symmetry.space_group_name_H-M   'P 1'
#
loop_
_entity.id
_entity.type
_entity.pdbx_description
1 polymer ?
#
loop_
_entity_poly.entity_id
_entity_poly.type
_entity_poly.pdbx_seq_one_letter_code
_entity_poly.pdbx_strand_id
1 'polypeptide(L)'
;MVATTDKNIGRITQIIGPVVDVEFATGKMPQIYNALKIEGKNEAGQDVSVTCEVQQLLGDNQVRGVAMSTTDGLVRGMEVVDMGAPISVPVGTVTLGRIFNVLGEPVDNKGPVNVTETFPIHRPAPKLTDLETKPSVFETGIKVIDLL
;
A
#
# COMPACT_ATOMS: atom_id res chain seq x y z
N MET A 1 -18.05 16.94 -9.78
CA MET A 1 -17.02 17.98 -9.59
C MET A 1 -15.70 17.25 -9.37
N VAL A 2 -14.82 17.26 -10.37
CA VAL A 2 -13.51 16.61 -10.27
C VAL A 2 -12.66 17.52 -9.38
N ALA A 3 -12.43 17.10 -8.14
CA ALA A 3 -11.51 17.80 -7.25
C ALA A 3 -10.11 17.70 -7.88
N THR A 4 -9.58 18.83 -8.34
CA THR A 4 -8.18 18.95 -8.72
C THR A 4 -7.38 18.93 -7.42
N THR A 5 -7.14 17.73 -6.89
CA THR A 5 -6.31 17.57 -5.69
C THR A 5 -4.88 17.97 -6.07
N ASP A 6 -4.37 19.05 -5.47
CA ASP A 6 -2.96 19.40 -5.55
C ASP A 6 -2.13 18.17 -5.16
N LYS A 7 -1.49 17.54 -6.16
CA LYS A 7 -0.69 16.34 -5.92
C LYS A 7 0.49 16.73 -5.01
N ASN A 8 0.64 16.02 -3.91
CA ASN A 8 1.81 16.19 -3.05
C ASN A 8 2.98 15.42 -3.66
N ILE A 9 3.94 16.16 -4.22
CA ILE A 9 5.06 15.61 -4.99
C ILE A 9 6.35 15.75 -4.18
N GLY A 10 7.07 14.64 -4.05
CA GLY A 10 8.42 14.54 -3.53
C GLY A 10 9.40 14.06 -4.59
N ARG A 11 10.68 13.93 -4.21
CA ARG A 11 11.75 13.43 -5.07
C ARG A 11 12.60 12.39 -4.37
N ILE A 12 13.01 11.36 -5.10
CA ILE A 12 13.88 10.32 -4.55
C ILE A 12 15.27 10.90 -4.24
N THR A 13 15.72 10.80 -2.99
CA THR A 13 17.08 11.21 -2.59
C THR A 13 18.04 10.02 -2.59
N GLN A 14 17.57 8.85 -2.15
CA GLN A 14 18.41 7.67 -1.98
C GLN A 14 17.61 6.37 -2.21
N ILE A 15 18.31 5.35 -2.72
CA ILE A 15 17.76 4.00 -2.94
C ILE A 15 18.79 3.01 -2.41
N ILE A 16 18.39 2.15 -1.46
CA ILE A 16 19.23 1.08 -0.88
C ILE A 16 18.41 -0.21 -0.87
N GLY A 17 18.63 -1.05 -1.88
CA GLY A 17 17.83 -2.26 -2.07
C GLY A 17 16.33 -1.92 -2.17
N PRO A 18 15.45 -2.47 -1.32
CA PRO A 18 14.02 -2.17 -1.32
C PRO A 18 13.66 -0.86 -0.58
N VAL A 19 14.63 -0.20 0.07
CA VAL A 19 14.41 1.01 0.85
C VAL A 19 14.64 2.24 -0.02
N VAL A 20 13.67 3.15 -0.05
CA VAL A 20 13.72 4.38 -0.84
C VAL A 20 13.50 5.56 0.10
N ASP A 21 14.46 6.49 0.13
CA ASP A 21 14.31 7.75 0.85
C ASP A 21 13.81 8.83 -0.13
N VAL A 22 12.79 9.58 0.29
CA VAL A 22 12.09 10.57 -0.54
C VAL A 22 12.00 11.88 0.23
N GLU A 23 12.41 12.97 -0.41
CA GLU A 23 12.28 14.33 0.11
C GLU A 23 10.99 14.99 -0.40
N PHE A 24 10.25 15.62 0.51
CA PHE A 24 9.05 16.40 0.21
C PHE A 24 9.27 17.87 0.54
N ALA A 25 8.39 18.74 0.02
CA ALA A 25 8.42 20.15 0.40
C ALA A 25 8.08 20.34 1.90
N THR A 26 8.66 21.36 2.52
CA THR A 26 8.41 21.70 3.94
C THR A 26 6.91 21.82 4.22
N GLY A 27 6.44 21.13 5.26
CA GLY A 27 5.03 21.11 5.66
C GLY A 27 4.13 20.19 4.85
N LYS A 28 4.66 19.48 3.84
CA LYS A 28 3.94 18.49 3.04
C LYS A 28 4.45 17.06 3.24
N MET A 29 4.95 16.77 4.44
CA MET A 29 5.45 15.44 4.78
C MET A 29 4.30 14.43 4.86
N PRO A 30 4.36 13.31 4.11
CA PRO A 30 3.38 12.23 4.22
C PRO A 30 3.38 11.59 5.62
N GLN A 31 2.27 10.96 5.98
CA GLN A 31 2.17 10.21 7.23
C GLN A 31 2.83 8.84 7.11
N ILE A 32 3.19 8.26 8.25
CA ILE A 32 3.57 6.84 8.31
C ILE A 32 2.39 6.01 7.79
N TYR A 33 2.70 4.99 7.00
CA TYR A 33 1.78 4.13 6.25
C TYR A 33 1.15 4.73 5.00
N ASN A 34 1.41 5.99 4.64
CA ASN A 34 0.93 6.50 3.35
C ASN A 34 1.59 5.75 2.19
N ALA A 35 0.79 5.47 1.16
CA ALA A 35 1.28 4.97 -0.10
C ALA A 35 1.91 6.10 -0.92
N LEU A 36 3.12 5.85 -1.41
CA LEU A 36 3.84 6.69 -2.35
C LEU A 36 3.87 5.99 -3.70
N LYS A 37 3.59 6.72 -4.77
CA LYS A 37 3.60 6.16 -6.13
C LYS A 37 4.66 6.84 -6.98
N ILE A 38 5.48 6.02 -7.61
CA ILE A 38 6.54 6.45 -8.51
C ILE A 38 6.16 5.92 -9.88
N GLU A 39 5.83 6.82 -10.80
CA GLU A 39 5.51 6.51 -12.19
C GLU A 39 6.38 7.36 -13.11
N GLY A 40 7.01 6.74 -14.10
CA GLY A 40 7.79 7.48 -15.08
C GLY A 40 8.58 6.58 -16.01
N LYS A 41 9.44 7.21 -16.82
CA LYS A 41 10.43 6.53 -17.65
C LYS A 41 11.81 6.79 -17.11
N ASN A 42 12.64 5.76 -17.05
CA ASN A 42 14.06 5.94 -16.76
C ASN A 42 14.80 6.49 -18.00
N GLU A 43 16.07 6.85 -17.84
CA GLU A 43 16.93 7.37 -18.93
C GLU A 43 17.10 6.37 -20.09
N ALA A 44 16.92 5.07 -19.83
CA ALA A 44 16.93 4.02 -20.84
C ALA A 44 15.58 3.83 -21.55
N GLY A 45 14.57 4.65 -21.22
CA GLY A 45 13.23 4.62 -21.82
C GLY A 45 12.32 3.50 -21.31
N GLN A 46 12.70 2.78 -20.25
CA GLN A 46 11.87 1.75 -19.63
C GLN A 46 10.82 2.41 -18.72
N ASP A 47 9.58 1.93 -18.82
CA ASP A 47 8.49 2.32 -17.93
C ASP A 47 8.70 1.73 -16.54
N VAL A 48 8.67 2.58 -15.53
CA VAL A 48 8.81 2.21 -14.12
C VAL A 48 7.56 2.65 -13.37
N SER A 49 6.89 1.71 -12.70
CA SER A 49 5.74 1.95 -11.84
C SER A 49 5.94 1.18 -10.55
N VAL A 50 6.35 1.89 -9.49
CA VAL A 50 6.64 1.29 -8.18
C VAL A 50 5.80 2.00 -7.12
N THR A 51 5.06 1.21 -6.35
CA THR A 51 4.39 1.69 -5.13
C THR A 51 5.29 1.42 -3.93
N CYS A 52 5.52 2.44 -3.12
CA CYS A 52 6.22 2.36 -1.85
C CYS A 52 5.27 2.70 -0.71
N GLU A 53 5.56 2.25 0.51
CA GLU A 53 4.84 2.64 1.72
C GLU A 53 5.80 3.35 2.68
N VAL A 54 5.40 4.50 3.21
CA VAL A 54 6.18 5.23 4.22
C VAL A 54 6.24 4.43 5.52
N GLN A 55 7.45 4.13 6.00
CA GLN A 55 7.68 3.42 7.27
C GLN A 55 8.23 4.33 8.36
N GLN A 56 8.99 5.36 7.99
CA GLN A 56 9.66 6.22 8.96
C GLN A 56 9.81 7.65 8.45
N LEU A 57 9.75 8.62 9.37
CA LEU A 57 10.11 10.01 9.13
C LEU A 57 11.57 10.21 9.58
N LEU A 58 12.45 10.62 8.68
CA LEU A 58 13.89 10.73 8.94
C LEU A 58 14.30 12.12 9.48
N GLY A 59 13.46 13.13 9.30
CA GLY A 59 13.84 14.54 9.50
C GLY A 59 14.22 15.20 8.17
N ASP A 60 14.53 16.51 8.19
CA ASP A 60 14.91 17.28 6.99
C ASP A 60 13.97 17.10 5.80
N ASN A 61 12.66 17.04 6.08
CA ASN A 61 11.60 16.76 5.11
C ASN A 61 11.78 15.45 4.30
N GLN A 62 12.47 14.46 4.86
CA GLN A 62 12.64 13.14 4.26
C GLN A 62 11.82 12.06 4.96
N VAL A 63 11.21 11.21 4.15
CA VAL A 63 10.58 9.97 4.56
C VAL A 63 11.36 8.78 4.03
N ARG A 64 11.34 7.69 4.79
CA ARG A 64 11.82 6.39 4.36
C ARG A 64 10.65 5.52 4.00
N GLY A 65 10.58 5.14 2.73
CA GLY A 65 9.62 4.19 2.19
C GLY A 65 10.22 2.81 1.94
N VAL A 66 9.36 1.80 1.92
CA VAL A 66 9.69 0.45 1.46
C VAL A 66 8.93 0.17 0.18
N ALA A 67 9.63 -0.26 -0.86
CA ALA A 67 9.04 -0.60 -2.15
C ALA A 67 8.31 -1.94 -2.10
N MET A 68 7.12 -2.00 -2.72
CA MET A 68 6.30 -3.22 -2.84
C MET A 68 6.64 -4.08 -4.06
N SER A 69 7.56 -3.59 -4.91
CA SER A 69 8.06 -4.28 -6.10
C SER A 69 9.55 -3.96 -6.28
N THR A 70 10.18 -4.49 -7.34
CA THR A 70 11.61 -4.21 -7.61
C THR A 70 11.86 -2.71 -7.74
N THR A 71 12.98 -2.26 -7.18
CA THR A 71 13.48 -0.88 -7.31
C THR A 71 14.40 -0.70 -8.51
N ASP A 72 14.56 -1.75 -9.34
CA ASP A 72 15.35 -1.70 -10.56
C ASP A 72 14.83 -0.62 -11.51
N GLY A 73 15.74 0.21 -12.02
CA GLY A 73 15.42 1.30 -12.93
C GLY A 73 14.93 2.58 -12.24
N LEU A 74 14.73 2.59 -10.92
CA LEU A 74 14.51 3.84 -10.18
C LEU A 74 15.80 4.67 -10.16
N VAL A 75 15.66 5.97 -10.41
CA VAL A 75 16.77 6.92 -10.37
C VAL A 75 16.49 8.03 -9.37
N ARG A 76 17.56 8.59 -8.80
CA ARG A 76 17.45 9.74 -7.89
C ARG A 76 16.86 10.94 -8.64
N GLY A 77 16.07 11.73 -7.94
CA GLY A 77 15.36 12.88 -8.51
C GLY A 77 14.04 12.55 -9.21
N MET A 78 13.68 11.27 -9.38
CA MET A 78 12.35 10.90 -9.88
C MET A 78 11.26 11.44 -8.97
N GLU A 79 10.17 11.87 -9.60
CA GLU A 79 9.00 12.38 -8.90
C GLU A 79 8.26 11.25 -8.19
N VAL A 80 7.85 11.52 -6.96
CA VAL A 80 7.11 10.60 -6.11
C VAL A 80 5.82 11.29 -5.70
N VAL A 81 4.68 10.66 -5.95
CA VAL A 81 3.38 11.21 -5.58
C VAL A 81 2.90 10.54 -4.30
N ASP A 82 2.65 11.33 -3.26
CA ASP A 82 1.96 10.87 -2.06
C ASP A 82 0.46 10.73 -2.35
N MET A 83 -0.07 9.53 -2.08
CA MET A 83 -1.49 9.23 -2.27
C MET A 83 -2.36 9.76 -1.14
N GLY A 84 -1.76 10.24 -0.04
CA GLY A 84 -2.47 10.80 1.11
C GLY A 84 -3.20 9.75 1.97
N ALA A 85 -3.14 8.48 1.59
CA ALA A 85 -3.78 7.37 2.28
C ALA A 85 -2.89 6.12 2.20
N PRO A 86 -3.09 5.13 3.10
CA PRO A 86 -2.43 3.85 3.01
C PRO A 86 -2.80 3.06 1.75
N ILE A 87 -1.99 2.05 1.45
CA ILE A 87 -2.30 1.07 0.41
C ILE A 87 -3.70 0.50 0.71
N SER A 88 -4.58 0.58 -0.28
CA SER A 88 -5.99 0.21 -0.16
C SER A 88 -6.30 -0.90 -1.15
N VAL A 89 -6.95 -1.95 -0.66
CA VAL A 89 -7.22 -3.18 -1.41
C VAL A 89 -8.73 -3.38 -1.60
N PRO A 90 -9.17 -4.02 -2.70
CA PRO A 90 -10.58 -4.27 -2.94
C PRO A 90 -11.15 -5.24 -1.90
N VAL A 91 -12.39 -4.99 -1.49
CA VAL A 91 -13.13 -5.84 -0.54
C VAL A 91 -14.54 -6.15 -1.04
N GLY A 92 -15.22 -7.07 -0.35
CA GLY A 92 -16.58 -7.49 -0.67
C GLY A 92 -16.63 -8.76 -1.51
N THR A 93 -17.83 -9.12 -1.97
CA THR A 93 -18.08 -10.38 -2.70
C THR A 93 -17.36 -10.46 -4.05
N VAL A 94 -16.99 -9.32 -4.61
CA VAL A 94 -16.28 -9.20 -5.90
C VAL A 94 -14.86 -9.79 -5.86
N THR A 95 -14.31 -10.01 -4.67
CA THR A 95 -12.97 -10.60 -4.50
C THR A 95 -12.99 -12.13 -4.44
N LEU A 96 -14.15 -12.76 -4.29
CA LEU A 96 -14.26 -14.20 -4.15
C LEU A 96 -13.80 -14.93 -5.43
N GLY A 97 -12.92 -15.93 -5.27
CA GLY A 97 -12.40 -16.73 -6.38
C GLY A 97 -11.40 -16.02 -7.30
N ARG A 98 -10.91 -14.84 -6.88
CA ARG A 98 -9.86 -14.05 -7.55
C ARG A 98 -8.54 -14.16 -6.77
N ILE A 99 -7.42 -13.90 -7.46
CA ILE A 99 -6.09 -13.81 -6.84
C ILE A 99 -5.59 -12.38 -6.99
N PHE A 100 -5.18 -11.77 -5.88
CA PHE A 100 -4.68 -10.40 -5.84
C PHE A 100 -3.24 -10.35 -5.34
N ASN A 101 -2.48 -9.36 -5.79
CA ASN A 101 -1.19 -9.01 -5.20
C ASN A 101 -1.38 -8.11 -3.95
N VAL A 102 -0.27 -7.71 -3.32
CA VAL A 102 -0.25 -6.84 -2.13
C VAL A 102 -0.90 -5.47 -2.35
N LEU A 103 -0.90 -4.98 -3.60
CA LEU A 103 -1.50 -3.71 -3.99
C LEU A 103 -3.01 -3.82 -4.27
N GLY A 104 -3.58 -5.04 -4.21
CA GLY A 104 -4.97 -5.29 -4.53
C GLY A 104 -5.26 -5.40 -6.02
N GLU A 105 -4.24 -5.61 -6.85
CA GLU A 105 -4.38 -5.79 -8.30
C GLU A 105 -4.58 -7.27 -8.63
N PRO A 106 -5.52 -7.62 -9.55
CA PRO A 106 -5.77 -9.00 -9.91
C PRO A 106 -4.62 -9.57 -10.76
N VAL A 107 -4.08 -10.72 -10.34
CA VAL A 107 -2.96 -11.42 -11.00
C VAL A 107 -3.35 -12.79 -11.58
N ASP A 108 -4.64 -13.06 -11.67
CA ASP A 108 -5.20 -14.34 -12.12
C ASP A 108 -5.52 -14.42 -13.62
N ASN A 109 -5.16 -13.39 -14.40
CA ASN A 109 -5.46 -13.28 -15.85
C ASN A 109 -6.95 -13.37 -16.22
N LYS A 110 -7.87 -13.17 -15.26
CA LYS A 110 -9.33 -13.18 -15.50
C LYS A 110 -9.93 -11.81 -15.81
N GLY A 111 -9.09 -10.84 -16.20
CA GLY A 111 -9.49 -9.46 -16.47
C GLY A 111 -9.71 -8.63 -15.20
N PRO A 112 -10.21 -7.38 -15.33
CA PRO A 112 -10.39 -6.48 -14.18
C PRO A 112 -11.52 -6.97 -13.24
N VAL A 113 -11.48 -6.49 -12.00
CA VAL A 113 -12.54 -6.67 -11.01
C VAL A 113 -13.32 -5.37 -10.91
N ASN A 114 -14.65 -5.43 -10.91
CA ASN A 114 -15.47 -4.26 -10.63
C ASN A 114 -15.45 -3.98 -9.12
N VAL A 115 -14.54 -3.11 -8.70
CA VAL A 115 -14.36 -2.74 -7.30
C VAL A 115 -15.38 -1.68 -6.91
N THR A 116 -16.23 -1.98 -5.93
CA THR A 116 -17.19 -1.02 -5.37
C THR A 116 -16.66 -0.35 -4.10
N GLU A 117 -15.80 -1.06 -3.35
CA GLU A 117 -15.29 -0.64 -2.06
C GLU A 117 -13.85 -1.11 -1.88
N THR A 118 -13.03 -0.27 -1.25
CA THR A 118 -11.63 -0.55 -0.93
C THR A 118 -11.37 -0.22 0.53
N PHE A 119 -10.60 -1.06 1.23
CA PHE A 119 -10.17 -0.79 2.61
C PHE A 119 -8.65 -0.64 2.70
N PRO A 120 -8.15 0.24 3.60
CA PRO A 120 -6.73 0.34 3.86
C PRO A 120 -6.23 -0.94 4.55
N ILE A 121 -5.00 -1.36 4.23
CA ILE A 121 -4.37 -2.54 4.84
C ILE A 121 -3.99 -2.30 6.31
N HIS A 122 -3.75 -1.03 6.69
CA HIS A 122 -3.49 -0.62 8.06
C HIS A 122 -4.77 -0.13 8.72
N ARG A 123 -5.29 -0.93 9.65
CA ARG A 123 -6.47 -0.58 10.46
C ARG A 123 -6.18 -0.82 11.93
N PRO A 124 -6.71 0.02 12.83
CA PRO A 124 -6.56 -0.22 14.26
C PRO A 124 -7.21 -1.55 14.64
N ALA A 125 -6.65 -2.20 15.66
CA ALA A 125 -7.28 -3.35 16.27
C ALA A 125 -8.66 -2.96 16.84
N PRO A 126 -9.59 -3.93 16.98
CA PRO A 126 -10.87 -3.71 17.64
C PRO A 126 -10.68 -3.12 19.05
N LYS A 127 -11.60 -2.25 19.47
CA LYS A 127 -11.54 -1.67 20.82
C LYS A 127 -11.90 -2.73 21.85
N LEU A 128 -11.45 -2.54 23.10
CA LEU A 128 -11.82 -3.41 24.22
C LEU A 128 -13.33 -3.58 24.38
N THR A 129 -14.11 -2.54 24.09
CA THR A 129 -15.59 -2.56 24.13
C THR A 129 -16.24 -3.45 23.07
N ASP A 130 -15.50 -3.73 21.99
CA ASP A 130 -15.98 -4.52 20.87
C ASP A 130 -15.57 -6.00 21.00
N LEU A 131 -14.78 -6.34 22.02
CA LEU A 131 -14.31 -7.70 22.26
C LEU A 131 -15.37 -8.53 22.95
N GLU A 132 -15.64 -9.71 22.40
CA GLU A 132 -16.48 -10.71 23.04
C GLU A 132 -15.66 -11.55 24.03
N THR A 133 -16.04 -11.52 25.31
CA THR A 133 -15.33 -12.25 26.38
C THR A 133 -15.79 -13.70 26.52
N LYS A 134 -16.85 -14.08 25.80
CA LYS A 134 -17.39 -15.44 25.85
C LYS A 134 -16.66 -16.31 24.85
N PRO A 135 -16.02 -17.40 25.29
CA PRO A 135 -15.49 -18.38 24.35
C PRO A 135 -16.64 -19.02 23.57
N SER A 136 -16.50 -19.08 22.26
CA SER A 136 -17.40 -19.78 21.34
C SER A 136 -16.61 -20.84 20.58
N VAL A 137 -17.26 -21.98 20.32
CA VAL A 137 -16.67 -23.07 19.55
C VAL A 137 -17.01 -22.88 18.08
N PHE A 138 -16.00 -22.90 17.21
CA PHE A 138 -16.19 -22.94 15.77
C PHE A 138 -16.09 -24.39 15.29
N GLU A 139 -17.24 -25.03 15.07
CA GLU A 139 -17.31 -26.42 14.62
C GLU A 139 -16.73 -26.56 13.21
N THR A 140 -15.70 -27.40 13.08
CA THR A 140 -15.01 -27.59 11.79
C THR A 140 -15.59 -28.73 10.96
N GLY A 141 -16.30 -29.66 11.60
CA GLY A 141 -16.78 -30.91 10.99
C GLY A 141 -15.69 -31.99 10.89
N ILE A 142 -14.52 -31.75 11.49
CA ILE A 142 -13.35 -32.63 11.46
C ILE A 142 -13.19 -33.24 12.85
N LYS A 143 -13.57 -34.52 12.98
CA LYS A 143 -13.63 -35.23 14.27
C LYS A 143 -12.40 -35.11 15.15
N VAL A 144 -11.19 -35.13 14.58
CA VAL A 144 -9.95 -35.04 15.36
C VAL A 144 -9.71 -33.64 15.94
N ILE A 145 -10.22 -32.60 15.28
CA ILE A 145 -10.11 -31.20 15.73
C ILE A 145 -11.24 -30.86 16.70
N ASP A 146 -12.45 -31.34 16.42
CA ASP A 146 -13.64 -30.99 17.22
C ASP A 146 -13.72 -31.78 18.54
N LEU A 147 -13.06 -32.94 18.67
CA LEU A 147 -13.16 -33.84 19.83
C LEU A 147 -11.98 -33.77 20.81
N LEU A 148 -10.77 -33.45 20.33
CA LEU A 148 -9.53 -33.46 21.12
C LEU A 148 -9.13 -32.03 21.48
#